data_AF-A0AAJ1IMM0-F1
#
_entry.id   AF-A0AAJ1IMM0-F1
#
_cell.length_a   1.000
_cell.length_b   1.000
_cell.length_c   1.000
_cell.angle_alpha   90.00
_cell.angle_beta   90.00
_cell.angle_gamma   90.00
#
_symmetry.space_group_name_H-M   'P 1'
#
loop_
_entity.id
_entity.type
_entity.pdbx_description
1 polymer ?
#
loop_
_entity_poly.entity_id
_entity_poly.type
_entity_poly.pdbx_seq_one_letter_code
_entity_poly.pdbx_strand_id
1 'polypeptide(L)' 'MVSKQLLKEYDFETIEQYFEYIVESIINGQRTQANSLLKNLSKKQLKQALQWFDECIETFDTNHYKEAKQLTLNYL' A
#
# COMPACT_ATOMS: atom_id res chain seq x y z
N MET A 1 -12.55 2.01 3.41
CA MET A 1 -12.26 1.88 1.97
C MET A 1 -11.65 3.19 1.51
N VAL A 2 -10.51 3.17 0.84
CA VAL A 2 -9.89 4.38 0.29
C VAL A 2 -10.78 4.92 -0.82
N SER A 3 -11.27 6.16 -0.68
CA SER A 3 -12.16 6.81 -1.63
C SER A 3 -11.40 7.84 -2.46
N LYS A 4 -12.00 8.30 -3.58
CA LYS A 4 -11.44 9.43 -4.34
C LYS A 4 -11.33 10.70 -3.51
N GLN A 5 -12.22 10.90 -2.54
CA GLN A 5 -12.14 12.02 -1.62
C GLN A 5 -10.94 11.89 -0.69
N LEU A 6 -10.73 10.70 -0.11
CA LEU A 6 -9.58 10.46 0.74
C LEU A 6 -8.28 10.65 -0.03
N LEU A 7 -8.18 10.16 -1.27
CA LEU A 7 -7.01 10.40 -2.11
C LEU A 7 -6.73 11.91 -2.27
N LYS A 8 -7.76 12.72 -2.54
CA LYS A 8 -7.60 14.18 -2.60
C LYS A 8 -7.18 14.82 -1.27
N GLU A 9 -7.63 14.30 -0.13
CA GLU A 9 -7.22 14.80 1.19
C GLU A 9 -5.73 14.56 1.48
N TYR A 10 -5.13 13.53 0.86
CA TYR A 10 -3.70 13.27 0.89
C TYR A 10 -2.96 13.87 -0.32
N ASP A 11 -3.63 14.67 -1.16
CA ASP A 11 -3.10 15.18 -2.43
C ASP A 11 -2.60 14.09 -3.40
N PHE A 12 -3.24 12.91 -3.35
CA PHE A 12 -3.00 11.80 -4.28
C PHE A 12 -3.97 11.85 -5.46
N GLU A 13 -3.42 11.74 -6.67
CA GLU A 13 -4.12 11.64 -7.94
C GLU A 13 -4.59 10.21 -8.22
N THR A 14 -3.83 9.21 -7.77
CA THR A 14 -4.09 7.79 -8.06
C THR A 14 -4.08 6.92 -6.79
N ILE A 15 -4.61 5.70 -6.90
CA ILE A 15 -4.58 4.73 -5.80
C ILE A 15 -3.16 4.16 -5.63
N GLU A 16 -2.36 4.13 -6.70
CA GLU A 16 -0.97 3.68 -6.69
C GLU A 16 -0.09 4.59 -5.83
N GLN A 17 -0.32 5.91 -5.84
CA GLN A 17 0.36 6.84 -4.92
C GLN A 17 0.02 6.56 -3.45
N TYR A 18 -1.21 6.12 -3.17
CA TYR A 18 -1.56 5.64 -1.83
C TYR A 18 -0.81 4.34 -1.48
N PHE A 19 -0.59 3.45 -2.44
CA PHE A 19 0.21 2.23 -2.23
C PHE A 19 1.68 2.56 -2.01
N GLU A 20 2.23 3.51 -2.76
CA GLU A 20 3.58 4.04 -2.56
C GLU A 20 3.73 4.60 -1.13
N TYR A 21 2.75 5.36 -0.66
CA TYR A 21 2.76 5.90 0.71
C TYR A 21 2.78 4.80 1.80
N ILE A 22 2.16 3.64 1.56
CA ILE A 22 2.28 2.48 2.44
C ILE A 22 3.74 2.00 2.50
N VAL A 23 4.40 1.91 1.35
CA VAL A 23 5.80 1.48 1.25
C VAL A 23 6.73 2.51 1.87
N GLU A 24 6.53 3.80 1.64
CA GLU A 24 7.27 4.89 2.30
C GLU A 24 7.14 4.81 3.82
N SER A 25 5.94 4.54 4.33
CA SER A 25 5.72 4.33 5.76
C SER A 25 6.57 3.17 6.30
N ILE A 26 6.73 2.09 5.53
CA ILE A 26 7.60 0.95 5.90
C ILE A 26 9.08 1.35 5.86
N ILE A 27 9.52 2.03 4.80
CA ILE A 27 10.90 2.54 4.65
C ILE A 27 11.27 3.41 5.85
N ASN A 28 10.34 4.27 6.30
CA ASN A 28 10.52 5.15 7.45
C ASN A 28 10.34 4.45 8.80
N GLY A 29 10.14 3.12 8.83
CA GLY A 29 9.94 2.33 10.05
C GLY A 29 8.57 2.49 10.73
N GLN A 30 7.64 3.21 10.11
CA GLN A 30 6.31 3.53 10.61
C GLN A 30 5.31 2.39 10.36
N ARG A 31 5.61 1.19 10.86
CA ARG A 31 4.81 -0.03 10.62
C ARG A 31 3.36 0.08 11.09
N THR A 32 3.10 0.78 12.20
CA THR A 32 1.72 1.00 12.68
C THR A 32 0.89 1.81 11.69
N GLN A 33 1.51 2.80 11.05
CA GLN A 33 0.87 3.60 10.00
C GLN A 33 0.62 2.77 8.76
N ALA A 34 1.61 2.03 8.26
CA ALA A 34 1.45 1.13 7.13
C ALA A 34 0.28 0.14 7.33
N ASN A 35 0.19 -0.47 8.51
CA ASN A 35 -0.92 -1.35 8.87
C ASN A 35 -2.27 -0.63 8.89
N SER A 36 -2.32 0.60 9.41
CA SER A 36 -3.55 1.42 9.42
C SER A 36 -4.00 1.78 8.00
N LEU A 37 -3.06 2.14 7.13
CA LEU A 37 -3.31 2.46 5.72
C LEU A 37 -3.82 1.23 4.96
N LEU A 38 -3.23 0.06 5.18
CA LEU A 38 -3.67 -1.22 4.60
C LEU A 38 -5.07 -1.61 5.06
N LYS A 39 -5.36 -1.49 6.37
CA LYS A 39 -6.68 -1.78 6.93
C LYS A 39 -7.80 -0.92 6.35
N ASN A 40 -7.47 0.28 5.86
CA ASN A 40 -8.44 1.17 5.24
C ASN A 40 -8.81 0.75 3.80
N LEU A 41 -8.05 -0.13 3.15
CA LEU A 41 -8.36 -0.65 1.83
C LEU A 41 -9.56 -1.61 1.87
N SER A 42 -10.39 -1.60 0.82
CA SER A 42 -11.38 -2.67 0.62
C SER A 42 -10.73 -3.96 0.13
N LYS A 43 -11.45 -5.08 0.19
CA LYS A 43 -10.96 -6.36 -0.39
C LYS A 43 -10.55 -6.24 -1.86
N LYS A 44 -11.25 -5.44 -2.68
CA LYS A 44 -10.87 -5.20 -4.08
C LYS A 44 -9.55 -4.44 -4.18
N GLN A 45 -9.38 -3.41 -3.35
CA GLN A 45 -8.18 -2.60 -3.33
C GLN A 45 -6.97 -3.33 -2.74
N LEU A 46 -7.17 -4.22 -1.76
CA LEU A 46 -6.12 -5.10 -1.25
C LEU A 46 -5.56 -6.00 -2.37
N LYS A 47 -6.43 -6.53 -3.24
CA LYS A 47 -5.99 -7.29 -4.42
C LYS A 47 -5.22 -6.44 -5.41
N GLN A 48 -5.65 -5.19 -5.64
CA GLN A 48 -4.90 -4.24 -6.48
C GLN A 48 -3.53 -3.91 -5.89
N ALA A 49 -3.46 -3.68 -4.58
CA ALA A 49 -2.21 -3.41 -3.87
C ALA A 49 -1.26 -4.60 -3.97
N LEU A 50 -1.74 -5.84 -3.77
CA LEU A 50 -0.93 -7.04 -3.95
C LEU A 50 -0.32 -7.12 -5.35
N GLN A 51 -1.13 -6.92 -6.39
CA GLN A 51 -0.66 -6.95 -7.76
C GLN A 51 0.41 -5.86 -8.01
N TRP A 52 0.14 -4.64 -7.55
CA TRP A 52 1.06 -3.52 -7.70
C TRP A 52 2.39 -3.76 -6.97
N PHE A 53 2.34 -4.32 -5.75
CA PHE A 53 3.56 -4.70 -5.02
C PHE A 53 4.35 -5.79 -5.73
N ASP A 54 3.68 -6.77 -6.35
CA ASP A 54 4.35 -7.81 -7.13
C ASP A 54 5.07 -7.23 -8.36
N GLU A 55 4.41 -6.36 -9.12
CA GLU A 55 5.02 -5.65 -10.25
C GLU A 55 6.24 -4.80 -9.80
N CYS A 56 6.16 -4.17 -8.63
CA CYS A 56 7.27 -3.42 -8.05
C CYS A 56 8.42 -4.32 -7.57
N ILE A 57 8.13 -5.50 -7.00
CA ILE A 57 9.16 -6.46 -6.59
C ILE A 57 9.95 -6.95 -7.81
N GLU A 58 9.27 -7.24 -8.92
CA GLU A 58 9.93 -7.66 -10.16
C GLU A 58 10.83 -6.56 -10.76
N THR A 59 10.44 -5.29 -10.61
CA THR A 59 11.16 -4.16 -11.19
C THR A 59 12.33 -3.69 -10.32
N PHE A 60 12.13 -3.60 -9.00
CA PHE A 60 13.06 -2.94 -8.08
C PHE A 60 13.71 -3.88 -7.06
N ASP A 61 13.22 -5.11 -6.89
CA ASP A 61 13.70 -6.14 -5.94
C ASP A 61 14.00 -5.62 -4.52
N THR A 62 13.11 -4.78 -3.96
CA THR A 62 13.33 -4.24 -2.60
C THR A 62 12.60 -5.06 -1.52
N ASN A 63 13.24 -5.19 -0.36
CA ASN A 63 12.65 -5.84 0.82
C ASN A 63 11.39 -5.12 1.32
N HIS A 64 11.25 -3.81 1.07
CA HIS A 64 10.10 -3.03 1.52
C HIS A 64 8.82 -3.41 0.76
N TYR A 65 8.89 -3.66 -0.55
CA TYR A 65 7.74 -4.14 -1.31
C TYR A 65 7.35 -5.56 -0.89
N LYS A 66 8.33 -6.43 -0.62
CA LYS A 66 8.09 -7.78 -0.06
C LYS A 66 7.39 -7.70 1.30
N GLU A 67 7.83 -6.79 2.17
CA GLU A 67 7.19 -6.55 3.48
C GLU A 67 5.76 -5.99 3.30
N ALA A 68 5.55 -5.00 2.42
CA ALA A 68 4.24 -4.45 2.13
C ALA A 68 3.27 -5.52 1.63
N LYS A 69 3.71 -6.39 0.72
CA LYS A 69 2.95 -7.55 0.25
C LYS A 69 2.59 -8.48 1.41
N GLN A 70 3.55 -8.84 2.25
CA GLN A 70 3.32 -9.75 3.37
C GLN A 70 2.33 -9.16 4.39
N LEU A 71 2.44 -7.87 4.70
CA LEU A 71 1.48 -7.18 5.58
C LEU A 71 0.08 -7.16 4.98
N THR A 72 -0.03 -6.94 3.67
CA THR A 72 -1.31 -6.91 2.95
C THR A 72 -2.06 -8.24 3.05
N LEU A 73 -1.34 -9.37 3.01
CA LEU A 73 -1.93 -10.71 3.14
C LEU A 73 -2.66 -10.94 4.47
N ASN A 74 -2.32 -10.21 5.52
CA ASN A 74 -2.98 -10.32 6.82
C ASN A 74 -4.40 -9.72 6.85
N TYR A 75 -4.80 -8.98 5.81
CA TYR A 75 -6.07 -8.25 5.75
C TYR A 75 -7.07 -8.79 4.71
N LEU A 76 -6.75 -9.89 4.02
CA LEU A 76 -7.60 -10.53 3.00
C LEU A 76 -8.66 -11.46 3.60
#